data_AF-A0A1W6P000-F1
#
_entry.id   AF-A0A1W6P000-F1
#
_cell.length_a   1.000
_cell.length_b   1.000
_cell.length_c   1.000
_cell.angle_alpha   90.00
_cell.angle_beta   90.00
_cell.angle_gamma   90.00
#
_symmetry.space_group_name_H-M   'P 1'
#
loop_
_entity.id
_entity.type
_entity.pdbx_description
1 polymer ?
#
loop_
_entity_poly.entity_id
_entity_poly.type
_entity_poly.pdbx_seq_one_letter_code
_entity_poly.pdbx_strand_id
1 'polypeptide(L)' 'MAAQLLPHRGTALQLDAQPVQRIGGLGVEVLLVARKQWESDGVPFTISGWTLDAAATLQVMGAEVLQ' A
#
# COMPACT_ATOMS: atom_id res chain seq x y z
N MET A 1 -0.05 9.08 6.97
CA MET A 1 0.05 7.65 6.60
C MET A 1 1.43 7.08 6.90
N ALA A 2 2.53 7.66 6.39
CA ALA A 2 3.89 7.16 6.66
C ALA A 2 4.20 6.92 8.15
N ALA A 3 3.87 7.88 9.03
CA ALA A 3 4.08 7.77 10.47
C ALA A 3 3.36 6.58 11.15
N GLN A 4 2.30 6.04 10.52
CA GLN A 4 1.58 4.87 11.03
C GLN A 4 2.20 3.56 10.56
N LEU A 5 3.00 3.58 9.48
CA LEU A 5 3.69 2.40 8.95
C LEU A 5 5.05 2.20 9.63
N LEU A 6 5.77 3.28 9.93
CA LEU A 6 7.10 3.24 10.54
C LEU A 6 7.22 2.34 11.79
N PRO A 7 6.24 2.31 12.72
CA PRO A 7 6.29 1.43 13.89
C PRO A 7 6.32 -0.07 13.57
N HIS A 8 5.87 -0.47 12.37
CA HIS A 8 5.80 -1.87 11.93
C HIS A 8 7.00 -2.28 11.06
N ARG A 9 7.96 -1.37 10.84
CA ARG A 9 9.14 -1.65 10.00
C ARG A 9 9.93 -2.83 10.55
N GLY A 10 10.44 -3.68 9.65
CA GLY A 10 11.21 -4.88 10.01
C GLY A 10 10.35 -6.08 10.41
N THR A 11 9.03 -5.97 10.31
CA THR A 11 8.08 -7.07 10.48
C THR A 11 7.19 -7.22 9.26
N ALA A 12 6.68 -8.43 9.02
CA ALA A 12 5.68 -8.68 7.99
C ALA A 12 4.45 -7.79 8.23
N LEU A 13 4.02 -7.05 7.19
CA LEU A 13 2.88 -6.15 7.28
C LEU A 13 1.82 -6.52 6.25
N GLN A 14 0.60 -6.73 6.74
CA GLN A 14 -0.58 -6.91 5.91
C GLN A 14 -1.57 -5.77 6.19
N LEU A 15 -1.93 -5.04 5.15
CA LEU A 15 -2.91 -3.96 5.23
C LEU A 15 -4.25 -4.40 4.63
N ASP A 16 -5.34 -4.04 5.29
CA ASP A 16 -6.69 -4.18 4.75
C ASP A 16 -7.14 -2.88 4.10
N ALA A 17 -7.38 -2.94 2.79
CA ALA A 17 -7.87 -1.84 1.98
C ALA A 17 -9.39 -1.84 1.80
N GLN A 18 -10.13 -2.81 2.37
CA GLN A 18 -11.59 -2.84 2.32
C GLN A 18 -12.27 -1.54 2.78
N PRO A 19 -11.82 -0.82 3.83
CA PRO A 19 -12.44 0.45 4.23
C PRO A 19 -12.06 1.63 3.31
N VAL A 20 -11.16 1.45 2.34
CA VAL A 20 -10.68 2.52 1.46
C VAL A 20 -11.65 2.72 0.30
N GLN A 21 -12.39 3.83 0.35
CA GLN A 21 -13.30 4.23 -0.73
C GLN A 21 -12.58 4.96 -1.87
N ARG A 22 -11.53 5.74 -1.55
CA ARG A 22 -10.72 6.49 -2.52
C ARG A 22 -9.30 6.62 -2.02
N ILE A 23 -8.35 6.48 -2.95
CA ILE A 23 -6.93 6.74 -2.71
C ILE A 23 -6.45 7.84 -3.68
N GLY A 24 -5.78 8.86 -3.14
CA GLY A 24 -5.16 9.92 -3.94
C GLY A 24 -3.69 9.63 -4.21
N GLY A 25 -3.07 10.41 -5.12
CA GLY A 25 -1.68 10.22 -5.55
C GLY A 25 -0.68 10.14 -4.38
N LEU A 26 -0.75 11.08 -3.42
CA LEU A 26 0.12 11.06 -2.25
C LEU A 26 -0.03 9.78 -1.40
N GLY A 27 -1.25 9.24 -1.32
CA GLY A 27 -1.50 7.97 -0.63
C GLY A 27 -0.79 6.81 -1.35
N VAL A 28 -0.92 6.75 -2.67
CA VAL A 28 -0.25 5.76 -3.52
C VAL A 28 1.27 5.87 -3.40
N GLU A 29 1.84 7.08 -3.46
CA GLU A 29 3.28 7.30 -3.33
C GLU A 29 3.80 6.78 -1.99
N VAL A 30 3.10 7.05 -0.89
CA VAL A 30 3.49 6.55 0.44
C VAL A 30 3.45 5.02 0.48
N LEU A 31 2.44 4.38 -0.10
CA LEU A 31 2.36 2.90 -0.13
C LEU A 31 3.46 2.30 -1.01
N LEU A 32 3.79 2.92 -2.14
CA LEU A 32 4.87 2.47 -3.02
C LEU A 32 6.24 2.57 -2.34
N VAL A 33 6.50 3.67 -1.63
CA VAL A 33 7.73 3.85 -0.86
C VAL A 33 7.79 2.83 0.29
N ALA A 34 6.68 2.61 1.00
CA ALA A 34 6.60 1.61 2.06
C ALA A 34 6.88 0.20 1.52
N ARG A 35 6.23 -0.22 0.43
CA ARG A 35 6.48 -1.52 -0.19
C ARG A 35 7.96 -1.73 -0.53
N LYS A 36 8.61 -0.74 -1.17
CA LYS A 36 10.05 -0.79 -1.48
C LYS A 36 10.91 -0.90 -0.21
N GLN A 37 10.53 -0.18 0.84
CA GLN A 37 11.24 -0.25 2.11
C GLN A 37 11.14 -1.65 2.74
N TRP A 38 9.96 -2.28 2.72
CA TRP A 38 9.76 -3.63 3.25
C TRP A 38 10.48 -4.69 2.43
N GLU A 39 10.47 -4.54 1.10
CA GLU A 39 11.26 -5.39 0.18
C GLU A 39 12.76 -5.30 0.52
N SER A 40 13.28 -4.09 0.75
CA SER A 40 14.67 -3.89 1.18
C SER A 40 14.95 -4.43 2.57
N ASP A 41 13.96 -4.42 3.46
CA ASP A 41 14.06 -4.99 4.81
C ASP A 41 13.90 -6.53 4.78
N GLY A 42 13.65 -7.13 3.61
CA GLY A 42 13.52 -8.58 3.42
C GLY A 42 12.25 -9.19 4.03
N VAL A 43 11.25 -8.35 4.33
CA VAL A 43 9.99 -8.76 4.97
C VAL A 43 8.80 -8.51 4.04
N PRO A 44 7.76 -9.36 4.07
CA PRO A 44 6.62 -9.22 3.19
C PRO A 44 5.78 -7.99 3.55
N PHE A 45 5.30 -7.30 2.53
CA PHE A 45 4.33 -6.20 2.61
C PHE A 45 3.22 -6.47 1.62
N THR A 46 2.00 -6.69 2.12
CA THR A 46 0.84 -7.03 1.31
C THR A 46 -0.32 -6.09 1.62
N ILE A 47 -1.10 -5.76 0.60
CA ILE A 47 -2.34 -5.01 0.75
C ILE A 47 -3.45 -5.81 0.08
N SER A 48 -4.50 -6.12 0.82
CA SER A 48 -5.62 -6.93 0.33
C SER A 48 -6.93 -6.18 0.50
N GLY A 49 -7.99 -6.63 -0.18
CA GLY A 49 -9.33 -6.09 0.05
C GLY A 49 -9.63 -4.78 -0.70
N TRP A 50 -8.86 -4.44 -1.73
CA TRP A 50 -9.18 -3.28 -2.57
C TRP A 50 -10.60 -3.37 -3.14
N THR A 51 -11.36 -2.29 -2.97
CA THR A 51 -12.64 -2.12 -3.67
C THR A 51 -12.40 -1.97 -5.18
N LEU A 52 -13.39 -2.30 -6.01
CA LEU A 52 -13.30 -2.19 -7.47
C LEU A 52 -12.91 -0.78 -7.92
N ASP A 53 -13.52 0.26 -7.35
CA ASP A 53 -13.21 1.66 -7.66
C ASP A 53 -11.78 2.05 -7.28
N ALA A 54 -11.30 1.61 -6.11
CA ALA A 54 -9.93 1.88 -5.68
C ALA A 54 -8.91 1.13 -6.53
N ALA A 55 -9.18 -0.13 -6.87
CA ALA A 55 -8.36 -0.94 -7.77
C ALA A 55 -8.25 -0.30 -9.17
N ALA A 56 -9.36 0.17 -9.75
CA ALA A 56 -9.36 0.88 -11.02
C ALA A 56 -8.51 2.17 -10.96
N THR A 57 -8.60 2.90 -9.84
CA THR A 57 -7.79 4.11 -9.62
C THR A 57 -6.30 3.79 -9.56
N LEU A 58 -5.91 2.71 -8.87
CA LEU A 58 -4.52 2.26 -8.80
C LEU A 58 -3.96 1.89 -10.17
N GLN A 59 -4.76 1.23 -11.03
CA GLN A 59 -4.36 0.90 -12.39
C GLN A 59 -4.15 2.16 -13.25
N VAL A 60 -5.06 3.13 -13.18
CA VAL A 60 -4.90 4.41 -13.89
C VAL A 60 -3.62 5.15 -13.43
N MET A 61 -3.25 4.99 -12.16
CA MET A 61 -2.03 5.57 -11.59
C MET A 61 -0.76 4.74 -11.82
N GLY A 62 -0.84 3.57 -12.47
CA GLY A 62 0.31 2.67 -12.68
C GLY A 62 0.85 2.06 -11.39
N ALA A 63 -0.01 1.87 -10.40
CA ALA A 63 0.32 1.33 -9.08
C ALA A 63 -0.33 -0.04 -8.82
N GLU A 64 -0.55 -0.84 -9.86
CA GLU A 64 -1.14 -2.18 -9.75
C GLU A 64 -0.31 -3.14 -8.88
N VAL A 65 0.95 -2.82 -8.66
CA VAL A 65 1.86 -3.56 -7.78
C VAL A 65 1.48 -3.48 -6.29
N LEU A 66 0.51 -2.63 -5.94
CA LEU A 66 -0.09 -2.55 -4.61
C LEU A 66 -1.33 -3.47 -4.45
N GLN A 67 -1.73 -4.18 -5.52
CA GLN A 67 -2.83 -5.14 -5.51
C GLN A 67 -2.40 -6.55 -5.10
#